data_AF-A0AA43QP05-F1
#
_entry.id   AF-A0AA43QP05-F1
#
_cell.length_a   1.000
_cell.length_b   1.000
_cell.length_c   1.000
_cell.angle_alpha   90.00
_cell.angle_beta   90.00
_cell.angle_gamma   90.00
#
_symmetry.space_group_name_H-M   'P 1'
#
loop_
_entity.id
_entity.type
_entity.pdbx_description
1 polymer ?
#
loop_
_entity_poly.entity_id
_entity_poly.type
_entity_poly.pdbx_seq_one_letter_code
_entity_poly.pdbx_strand_id
1 'polypeptide(L)' 'MGVTRQVLQAGNGTDKPKKGDKVTIEYTGNLLDQDSSDEYKRGKQFDSSKGRGDFETDIGVGRVIKG' A
#
# COMPACT_ATOMS: atom_id res chain seq x y z
N MET A 1 14.31 10.89 0.86
CA MET A 1 13.40 10.18 -0.07
C MET A 1 13.50 8.70 0.26
N GLY A 2 12.38 8.03 0.60
CA GLY A 2 12.38 6.62 1.01
C GLY A 2 11.25 5.78 0.42
N VAL A 3 10.38 6.39 -0.39
CA VAL A 3 9.27 5.74 -1.08
C VAL A 3 9.18 6.27 -2.51
N THR A 4 8.79 5.41 -3.44
CA THR A 4 8.36 5.77 -4.79
C THR A 4 6.93 5.28 -4.99
N ARG A 5 6.12 6.04 -5.74
CA ARG A 5 4.71 5.71 -5.99
C ARG A 5 4.44 5.67 -7.49
N GLN A 6 3.98 4.52 -7.97
CA GLN A 6 3.40 4.35 -9.31
C GLN A 6 1.89 4.12 -9.17
N VAL A 7 1.09 4.84 -9.94
CA VAL A 7 -0.37 4.70 -9.94
C VAL A 7 -0.76 3.73 -11.04
N LEU A 8 -1.33 2.57 -10.67
CA LEU A 8 -1.80 1.56 -11.62
C LEU A 8 -3.19 1.90 -12.17
N GLN A 9 -4.06 2.40 -11.31
CA GLN A 9 -5.40 2.87 -11.64
C GLN A 9 -5.69 4.16 -10.88
N ALA A 10 -6.20 5.18 -11.58
CA ALA A 10 -6.56 6.44 -10.96
C ALA A 10 -7.84 6.28 -10.09
N GLY A 11 -7.85 6.93 -8.94
CA GLY A 11 -9.07 7.16 -8.16
C GLY A 11 -9.89 8.33 -8.72
N ASN A 12 -10.84 8.84 -7.93
CA ASN A 12 -11.70 9.96 -8.35
C ASN A 12 -10.97 11.32 -8.48
N GLY A 13 -9.74 11.43 -7.97
CA GLY A 13 -8.90 12.63 -8.05
C GLY A 13 -9.29 13.76 -7.08
N THR A 14 -10.44 13.66 -6.42
CA THR A 14 -11.00 14.68 -5.52
C THR A 14 -10.79 14.33 -4.06
N ASP A 15 -11.14 13.10 -3.66
CA ASP A 15 -11.10 12.67 -2.27
C ASP A 15 -9.70 12.16 -1.94
N LYS A 16 -9.07 12.81 -0.96
CA LYS A 16 -7.71 12.50 -0.52
C LYS A 16 -7.66 12.39 1.00
N PRO A 17 -7.18 11.28 1.57
CA PRO A 17 -7.07 11.12 3.01
C PRO A 17 -6.22 12.22 3.65
N LYS A 18 -6.65 12.67 4.81
CA LYS A 18 -5.96 13.65 5.66
C LYS A 18 -5.48 12.98 6.94
N LYS A 19 -4.54 13.63 7.63
CA LYS A 19 -4.03 13.17 8.92
C LYS A 19 -5.18 12.98 9.91
N GLY A 20 -5.30 11.78 10.47
CA GLY A 20 -6.32 11.39 11.43
C GLY A 20 -7.56 10.72 10.82
N ASP A 21 -7.70 10.71 9.48
CA ASP A 21 -8.82 10.03 8.84
C ASP A 21 -8.71 8.52 9.02
N LYS A 22 -9.87 7.88 9.24
CA LYS A 22 -9.98 6.42 9.16
C LYS A 22 -10.05 6.01 7.70
N VAL A 23 -9.13 5.14 7.28
CA VAL A 23 -9.06 4.62 5.91
C VAL A 23 -9.21 3.11 5.91
N THR A 24 -9.78 2.59 4.83
CA THR A 24 -9.91 1.16 4.54
C THR A 24 -9.10 0.86 3.29
N ILE A 25 -8.21 -0.13 3.35
CA ILE A 25 -7.20 -0.41 2.32
C ILE A 25 -7.16 -1.91 2.01
N GLU A 26 -7.21 -2.24 0.73
CA GLU A 26 -6.81 -3.54 0.22
C GLU A 26 -5.34 -3.51 -0.21
N TYR A 27 -4.53 -4.45 0.26
CA TYR A 27 -3.09 -4.47 -0.03
C TYR A 27 -2.53 -5.89 -0.20
N THR A 28 -1.38 -5.96 -0.87
CA THR A 28 -0.52 -7.14 -0.92
C THR A 28 0.93 -6.70 -0.79
N GLY A 29 1.60 -7.13 0.27
CA GLY A 29 3.00 -6.84 0.57
C GLY A 29 3.93 -7.93 0.05
N ASN A 30 4.90 -7.53 -0.77
CA ASN A 30 5.94 -8.42 -1.33
C ASN A 30 7.33 -7.86 -0.98
N LEU A 31 8.29 -8.76 -0.77
CA LEU A 31 9.69 -8.37 -0.70
C LEU A 31 10.17 -7.97 -2.10
N LEU A 32 11.01 -6.94 -2.18
CA LEU A 32 11.64 -6.54 -3.44
C LEU A 32 12.59 -7.65 -3.91
N ASP A 33 12.52 -7.97 -5.20
CA ASP A 33 13.43 -8.89 -5.87
C ASP A 33 13.87 -8.26 -7.20
N GLN A 34 15.14 -7.84 -7.28
CA GLN A 34 15.69 -7.15 -8.45
C GLN A 34 15.78 -8.05 -9.68
N ASP A 35 15.93 -9.36 -9.46
CA ASP A 35 16.08 -10.37 -10.51
C ASP A 35 14.72 -10.89 -10.99
N SER A 36 13.63 -10.54 -10.32
CA SER A 36 12.27 -10.86 -10.74
C SER A 36 11.96 -10.29 -12.13
N SER A 37 11.31 -11.10 -12.97
CA SER A 37 10.77 -10.69 -14.26
C SER A 37 9.45 -9.94 -14.15
N ASP A 38 8.88 -9.82 -12.94
CA ASP A 38 7.69 -9.01 -12.67
C ASP A 38 7.98 -7.53 -12.97
N GLU A 39 7.01 -6.84 -13.57
CA GLU A 39 7.10 -5.43 -13.95
C GLU A 39 7.48 -4.54 -12.75
N TYR A 40 6.98 -4.87 -11.55
CA TYR A 40 7.20 -4.11 -10.32
C TYR A 40 8.26 -4.73 -9.42
N LYS A 41 9.06 -5.69 -9.92
CA LYS A 41 10.12 -6.35 -9.15
C LYS A 41 9.61 -7.00 -7.87
N ARG A 42 8.37 -7.49 -7.88
CA ARG A 42 7.78 -8.22 -6.75
C ARG A 42 8.44 -9.60 -6.65
N GLY A 43 8.98 -9.88 -5.47
CA GLY A 43 9.43 -11.20 -5.05
C GLY A 43 8.39 -11.87 -4.15
N LYS A 44 8.86 -12.49 -3.07
CA LYS A 44 8.01 -13.26 -2.15
C LYS A 44 6.97 -12.38 -1.44
N GLN A 45 5.69 -12.76 -1.55
CA GLN A 45 4.62 -12.21 -0.73
C GLN A 45 4.84 -12.56 0.75
N PHE A 46 4.71 -11.58 1.63
CA PHE A 46 4.79 -11.80 3.08
C PHE A 46 3.47 -11.52 3.82
N ASP A 47 2.59 -10.67 3.27
CA ASP A 47 1.27 -10.40 3.84
C ASP A 47 0.28 -9.88 2.76
N SER A 48 -1.02 -10.09 2.99
CA SER A 48 -2.08 -9.59 2.12
C SER A 48 -3.39 -9.46 2.91
N SER A 49 -4.19 -8.43 2.62
CA SER A 49 -5.55 -8.32 3.17
C SER A 49 -6.55 -9.22 2.43
N LYS A 50 -6.26 -9.55 1.16
CA LYS A 50 -7.12 -10.42 0.34
C LYS A 50 -7.35 -11.77 1.02
N GLY A 51 -8.61 -12.09 1.26
CA GLY A 51 -9.03 -13.33 1.92
C GLY A 51 -9.05 -13.27 3.45
N ARG A 52 -8.48 -12.22 4.07
CA ARG A 52 -8.59 -11.93 5.50
C ARG A 52 -9.65 -10.88 5.80
N GLY A 53 -9.91 -10.00 4.84
CA GLY A 53 -10.77 -8.83 4.97
C GLY A 53 -9.98 -7.54 4.97
N ASP A 54 -10.67 -6.45 4.68
CA ASP A 54 -10.06 -5.14 4.46
C ASP A 54 -9.30 -4.64 5.70
N PHE A 55 -8.21 -3.91 5.47
CA PHE A 55 -7.43 -3.33 6.55
C PHE A 55 -7.90 -1.91 6.87
N GLU A 56 -8.27 -1.68 8.12
CA GLU A 56 -8.69 -0.37 8.61
C GLU A 56 -7.67 0.24 9.57
N THR A 57 -7.36 1.53 9.38
CA THR A 57 -6.45 2.25 10.28
C THR A 57 -6.66 3.76 10.23
N ASP A 58 -6.17 4.47 11.26
CA ASP A 58 -6.10 5.93 11.25
C ASP A 58 -4.80 6.37 10.56
N ILE A 59 -4.90 7.20 9.51
CA ILE A 59 -3.75 7.55 8.67
C ILE A 59 -2.99 8.78 9.19
N GLY A 60 -1.67 8.82 8.97
CA GLY A 60 -0.85 10.01 9.28
C GLY A 60 -0.60 10.26 10.77
N VAL A 61 -0.97 9.33 11.65
CA VAL A 61 -0.80 9.43 13.11
C VAL A 61 0.28 8.49 13.68
N GLY A 62 1.04 7.82 12.81
CA GLY A 62 2.15 6.93 13.23
C GLY A 62 1.73 5.52 13.63
N ARG A 63 0.52 5.08 13.29
CA ARG A 63 0.05 3.69 13.49
C ARG A 63 0.57 2.70 12.44
N VAL A 64 1.11 3.21 11.35
CA VAL A 64 1.70 2.44 10.23
C VAL A 64 3.09 2.98 9.90
N ILE A 65 3.83 2.26 9.06
CA ILE A 65 5.15 2.66 8.58
C ILE A 65 5.11 4.04 7.90
N LYS A 66 6.25 4.75 7.90
CA LYS A 66 6.39 6.10 7.32
C LYS A 66 6.32 6.16 5.79
N GLY A 67 6.10 5.00 5.14
CA GLY A 67 6.13 4.85 3.69
C GLY A 67 5.35 5.92 2.96
#